data_AF-Q6QAQ3-F1
#
_entry.id   AF-Q6QAQ3-F1
#
_cell.length_a   1.000
_cell.length_b   1.000
_cell.length_c   1.000
_cell.angle_alpha   90.00
_cell.angle_beta   90.00
_cell.angle_gamma   90.00
#
_symmetry.space_group_name_H-M   'P 1'
#
loop_
_entity.id
_entity.type
_entity.pdbx_description
1 polymer ?
#
loop_
_entity_poly.entity_id
_entity_poly.type
_entity_poly.pdbx_seq_one_letter_code
_entity_poly.pdbx_strand_id
1 'polypeptide(L)' 'HPAVVIRQRKSYRRKDGVFLYFEDNAGVIVNNKGEMKGSAITGPVAKECADLWPRIASNAGSTA' A
#
# COMPACT_ATOMS: atom_id res chain seq x y z
N HIS A 1 12.67 5.46 9.99
CA HIS A 1 11.52 6.35 9.74
C HIS A 1 10.26 5.50 9.70
N PRO A 2 9.09 6.00 10.14
CA PRO A 2 7.83 5.29 9.95
C PRO A 2 7.60 4.97 8.46
N ALA A 3 6.99 3.83 8.19
CA ALA A 3 6.66 3.39 6.85
C ALA A 3 5.34 2.62 6.83
N VAL A 4 4.64 2.69 5.71
CA VAL A 4 3.41 1.95 5.46
C VAL A 4 3.71 0.87 4.42
N VAL A 5 3.39 -0.38 4.72
CA VAL A 5 3.52 -1.50 3.77
C VAL A 5 2.37 -1.43 2.77
N ILE A 6 2.71 -1.34 1.48
CA ILE A 6 1.74 -1.21 0.38
C ILE A 6 1.56 -2.50 -0.42
N ARG A 7 2.58 -3.38 -0.40
CA ARG A 7 2.59 -4.69 -1.05
C ARG A 7 3.30 -5.72 -0.18
N GLN A 8 2.77 -6.94 -0.18
CA GLN A 8 3.36 -8.08 0.50
C GLN A 8 3.34 -9.31 -0.40
N ARG A 9 4.49 -9.98 -0.50
CA ARG A 9 4.63 -11.23 -1.26
C ARG A 9 3.99 -12.43 -0.56
N LYS A 10 3.97 -12.42 0.77
CA LYS A 10 3.22 -13.40 1.55
C LYS A 10 1.73 -13.22 1.26
N SER A 11 1.05 -14.31 0.91
CA SER A 11 -0.39 -14.29 0.70
C SER A 11 -1.14 -14.03 2.00
N TYR A 12 -2.23 -13.27 1.90
CA TYR A 12 -3.18 -13.08 3.00
C TYR A 12 -4.61 -13.19 2.48
N ARG A 13 -5.53 -13.54 3.38
CA ARG A 13 -6.94 -13.75 3.07
C ARG A 13 -7.75 -12.47 3.32
N ARG A 14 -8.48 -12.01 2.31
CA ARG A 14 -9.44 -10.91 2.39
C ARG A 14 -10.74 -11.36 3.06
N LYS A 15 -11.55 -10.37 3.47
CA LYS A 15 -12.84 -10.61 4.15
C LYS A 15 -13.85 -11.35 3.27
N ASP A 16 -13.77 -11.16 1.95
CA ASP A 16 -14.57 -11.88 0.95
C ASP A 16 -14.10 -13.32 0.68
N GLY A 17 -13.00 -13.74 1.32
CA GLY A 17 -12.42 -15.06 1.19
C GLY A 17 -11.37 -15.20 0.10
N VAL A 18 -11.14 -14.17 -0.72
CA VAL A 18 -10.11 -14.16 -1.76
C VAL A 18 -8.72 -14.07 -1.12
N PHE A 19 -7.74 -14.78 -1.68
CA PHE A 19 -6.34 -14.62 -1.29
C PHE A 19 -5.65 -13.63 -2.21
N LEU A 20 -4.95 -12.65 -1.63
CA LEU A 20 -4.13 -11.69 -2.36
C LEU A 20 -2.66 -11.91 -2.03
N TYR A 21 -1.80 -11.79 -3.03
CA TYR A 21 -0.36 -11.68 -2.89
C TYR A 21 0.20 -10.78 -4.01
N PHE A 22 1.37 -10.20 -3.76
CA PHE A 22 2.11 -9.41 -4.75
C PHE A 22 3.39 -10.13 -5.16
N GLU A 23 4.02 -9.70 -6.26
CA GLU A 23 5.31 -10.23 -6.70
C GLU A 23 6.43 -9.93 -5.69
N ASP A 24 6.39 -8.74 -5.10
CA ASP A 24 7.40 -8.19 -4.21
C ASP A 24 6.81 -7.62 -2.90
N ASN A 25 7.68 -7.26 -1.97
CA ASN A 25 7.33 -6.47 -0.80
C ASN A 25 7.70 -5.02 -1.07
N ALA A 26 6.79 -4.08 -0.80
CA ALA A 26 7.04 -2.66 -0.98
C ALA A 26 6.44 -1.83 0.16
N GLY A 27 7.09 -0.72 0.49
CA GLY A 27 6.65 0.22 1.52
C GLY A 27 6.92 1.67 1.15
N VAL A 28 6.07 2.56 1.67
CA VAL A 28 6.17 4.01 1.49
C VAL A 28 6.64 4.62 2.81
N ILE A 29 7.69 5.44 2.74
CA ILE A 29 8.18 6.18 3.89
C ILE A 29 7.19 7.31 4.23
N VAL A 30 6.80 7.39 5.49
CA VAL A 30 5.86 8.41 5.99
C VAL A 30 6.47 9.22 7.13
N ASN A 31 5.86 10.37 7.42
CA ASN A 31 6.17 11.16 8.62
C ASN A 31 5.40 10.62 9.85
N ASN A 32 5.62 11.21 11.02
CA ASN A 32 4.93 10.79 12.26
C ASN A 32 3.43 11.06 12.25
N LYS A 33 2.92 11.85 11.30
CA LYS A 33 1.48 12.07 11.06
C LYS A 33 0.89 11.07 10.06
N GLY A 34 1.72 10.18 9.51
CA GLY A 34 1.31 9.19 8.51
C GLY A 34 1.19 9.71 7.09
N GLU A 35 1.67 10.92 6.80
CA GLU A 35 1.69 11.46 5.45
C GLU A 35 2.93 10.98 4.70
N MET A 36 2.76 10.61 3.43
CA MET A 36 3.87 10.16 2.59
C MET A 36 4.90 11.28 2.36
N LYS A 37 6.18 10.92 2.40
CA LYS A 37 7.29 11.84 2.13
C LYS A 37 7.60 11.98 0.63
N GLY A 38 7.24 10.97 -0.18
CA GLY A 38 7.49 10.95 -1.62
C GLY A 38 6.40 11.67 -2.43
N SER A 39 6.64 11.86 -3.73
CA SER A 39 5.71 12.52 -4.67
C SER A 39 4.88 11.55 -5.50
N ALA A 40 5.31 10.29 -5.69
CA ALA A 40 4.60 9.29 -6.48
C ALA A 40 4.93 7.87 -6.01
N ILE A 41 4.03 6.91 -6.30
CA ILE A 41 4.21 5.49 -5.98
C ILE A 41 4.18 4.69 -7.29
N THR A 42 5.21 3.87 -7.51
CA THR A 42 5.32 3.01 -8.67
C THR A 42 4.62 1.67 -8.46
N GLY A 43 3.74 1.33 -9.40
CA GLY A 43 3.00 0.07 -9.43
C GLY A 43 1.78 0.05 -8.50
N PRO A 44 1.15 -1.12 -8.34
CA PRO A 44 -0.10 -1.25 -7.62
C PRO A 44 0.08 -1.11 -6.12
N VAL A 45 -0.97 -0.63 -5.45
CA VAL A 45 -1.12 -0.58 -3.99
C VAL A 45 -2.30 -1.46 -3.58
N ALA A 46 -2.17 -2.18 -2.47
CA ALA A 46 -3.29 -2.95 -1.92
C ALA A 46 -4.47 -2.05 -1.55
N LYS A 47 -5.69 -2.46 -1.90
CA LYS A 47 -6.93 -1.75 -1.58
C LYS A 47 -7.05 -1.37 -0.11
N GLU A 48 -6.67 -2.28 0.78
CA GLU A 48 -6.68 -2.08 2.23
C GLU A 48 -5.76 -0.94 2.66
N CYS A 49 -4.65 -0.73 1.95
CA CYS A 49 -3.79 0.41 2.16
C CYS A 49 -4.39 1.69 1.57
N ALA A 50 -4.99 1.62 0.37
CA ALA A 50 -5.62 2.76 -0.27
C ALA A 50 -6.81 3.31 0.56
N ASP A 51 -7.61 2.43 1.15
CA ASP A 51 -8.78 2.79 1.96
C ASP A 51 -8.38 3.50 3.27
N LEU A 52 -7.22 3.14 3.85
CA LEU A 52 -6.74 3.71 5.12
C LEU A 52 -5.90 4.98 4.93
N TRP A 53 -5.23 5.12 3.78
CA TRP A 53 -4.23 6.16 3.54
C TRP A 53 -4.57 6.98 2.29
N PRO A 54 -5.42 8.03 2.41
CA PRO A 54 -5.91 8.79 1.25
C PRO A 54 -4.80 9.39 0.39
N ARG A 55 -3.73 9.90 1.01
CA ARG A 55 -2.57 10.45 0.28
C ARG A 55 -1.81 9.39 -0.51
N ILE A 56 -1.71 8.16 0.01
CA ILE A 56 -1.09 7.05 -0.71
C ILE A 56 -1.97 6.66 -1.90
N ALA A 57 -3.28 6.55 -1.69
CA ALA A 57 -4.24 6.22 -2.76
C ALA A 57 -4.20 7.23 -3.92
N SER A 58 -4.17 8.53 -3.62
CA SER A 58 -4.14 9.58 -4.65
C SER A 58 -2.85 9.61 -5.49
N ASN A 59 -1.76 9.00 -5.00
CA ASN A 59 -0.45 8.99 -5.67
C ASN A 59 -0.06 7.58 -6.16
N ALA A 60 -0.98 6.62 -6.08
CA ALA A 60 -0.79 5.26 -6.59
C ALA A 60 -1.10 5.18 -8.09
N GLY A 61 -0.28 4.44 -8.84
CA GLY A 61 -0.54 4.20 -10.27
C GLY A 61 -1.76 3.32 -10.52
N SER A 62 -2.04 2.38 -9.61
CA SER A 62 -3.24 1.53 -9.63
C SER A 62 -3.49 0.91 -8.25
N THR A 63 -4.73 0.43 -8.03
CA THR A 63 -5.14 -0.23 -6.78
C THR A 63 -5.60 -1.65 -7.07
N ALA A 64 -5.20 -2.61 -6.24
CA ALA A 64 -5.50 -4.05 -6.36
C ALA A 64 -6.29 -4.60 -5.16
#